data_AF-A0A8B6G7Y8-F1
#
_entry.id   AF-A0A8B6G7Y8-F1
#
_cell.length_a   1.000
_cell.length_b   1.000
_cell.length_c   1.000
_cell.angle_alpha   90.00
_cell.angle_beta   90.00
_cell.angle_gamma   90.00
#
_symmetry.space_group_name_H-M   'P 1'
#
loop_
_entity.id
_entity.type
_entity.pdbx_description
1 polymer ?
#
loop_
_entity_poly.entity_id
_entity_poly.type
_entity_poly.pdbx_seq_one_letter_code
_entity_poly.pdbx_strand_id
1 'polypeptide(L)'
;MYCVFDGLKLTEGNYTVRIRAVNRMYLRSDIVDTNVGVSALPSSLTGTPRLEHFITNSTVTVSWTNHFESQQPIYYEVSAGTQFGGADIIQWQETKNTFIKFDIPPKIRFTKGLMIYLTVSGISANGMAEVINAVVQI
;
A
#
# COMPACT_ATOMS: atom_id res chain seq x y z
N MET A 1 -25.38 -11.05 -11.73
CA MET A 1 -25.75 -11.70 -10.46
C MET A 1 -24.52 -12.48 -10.00
N TYR A 2 -23.89 -12.08 -8.90
CA TYR A 2 -22.80 -12.83 -8.28
C TYR A 2 -23.36 -13.59 -7.06
N CYS A 3 -22.91 -14.81 -6.85
CA CYS A 3 -23.25 -15.60 -5.66
C CYS A 3 -22.15 -15.34 -4.63
N VAL A 4 -22.52 -14.84 -3.46
CA VAL A 4 -21.62 -14.74 -2.30
C VAL A 4 -21.84 -15.99 -1.47
N PHE A 5 -20.80 -16.80 -1.32
CA PHE A 5 -20.77 -17.87 -0.32
C PHE A 5 -20.13 -17.30 0.95
N ASP A 6 -20.83 -17.39 2.08
CA ASP A 6 -20.29 -17.02 3.39
C ASP A 6 -20.01 -18.27 4.24
N GLY A 7 -19.35 -18.09 5.39
CA GLY A 7 -19.08 -19.17 6.35
C GLY A 7 -17.85 -20.05 6.07
N LEU A 8 -17.19 -19.90 4.92
CA LEU A 8 -15.92 -20.58 4.65
C LEU A 8 -14.80 -19.99 5.53
N LYS A 9 -14.21 -20.82 6.40
CA LYS A 9 -13.04 -20.48 7.20
C LYS A 9 -11.83 -21.25 6.69
N LEU A 10 -10.88 -20.53 6.11
CA LEU A 10 -9.61 -21.11 5.64
C LEU A 10 -8.53 -20.87 6.69
N THR A 11 -7.65 -21.85 6.89
CA THR A 11 -6.44 -21.70 7.70
C THR A 11 -5.28 -21.22 6.83
N GLU A 12 -4.15 -20.84 7.45
CA GLU A 12 -2.90 -20.56 6.74
C GLU A 12 -2.59 -21.65 5.69
N GLY A 13 -2.23 -21.23 4.47
CA GLY A 13 -1.81 -22.17 3.44
C GLY A 13 -2.08 -21.69 2.01
N ASN A 14 -1.68 -22.51 1.05
CA ASN A 14 -1.94 -22.29 -0.37
C ASN A 14 -3.07 -23.22 -0.83
N TYR A 15 -4.09 -22.63 -1.45
CA TYR A 15 -5.27 -23.33 -1.92
C TYR A 15 -5.37 -23.23 -3.44
N THR A 16 -5.67 -24.36 -4.09
CA THR A 16 -6.02 -24.34 -5.51
C THR A 16 -7.50 -24.02 -5.67
N VAL A 17 -7.79 -22.86 -6.25
CA VAL A 17 -9.13 -22.45 -6.63
C VAL A 17 -9.41 -22.95 -8.04
N ARG A 18 -10.47 -23.75 -8.21
CA ARG A 18 -10.90 -24.29 -9.50
C ARG A 18 -12.28 -23.75 -9.85
N ILE A 19 -12.39 -23.12 -11.01
CA ILE A 19 -13.60 -22.46 -11.47
C ILE A 19 -14.05 -23.11 -12.78
N ARG A 20 -15.35 -23.33 -12.92
CA ARG A 20 -15.99 -23.80 -14.15
C ARG A 20 -17.36 -23.14 -14.30
N ALA A 21 -17.78 -22.90 -15.53
CA ALA A 21 -19.14 -22.47 -15.84
C ALA A 21 -20.07 -23.67 -16.01
N VAL A 22 -21.33 -23.51 -15.62
CA VAL A 22 -22.44 -24.44 -15.90
C VAL A 22 -23.59 -23.64 -16.49
N ASN A 23 -24.11 -24.06 -17.65
CA ASN A 23 -25.25 -23.38 -18.29
C ASN A 23 -26.60 -23.98 -17.86
N ARG A 24 -27.72 -23.44 -18.37
CA ARG A 24 -29.07 -23.91 -18.05
C ARG A 24 -29.38 -25.35 -18.48
N MET A 25 -28.59 -25.90 -19.41
CA MET A 25 -28.69 -27.29 -19.87
C MET A 25 -27.73 -28.21 -19.11
N TYR A 26 -27.14 -27.74 -18.01
CA TYR A 26 -26.14 -28.46 -17.21
C TYR A 26 -24.85 -28.83 -17.95
N LEU A 27 -24.62 -28.23 -19.14
CA LEU A 27 -23.34 -28.33 -19.83
C LEU A 27 -22.30 -27.49 -19.10
N ARG A 28 -21.06 -27.95 -19.21
CA ARG A 28 -19.99 -27.72 -18.26
C ARG A 28 -18.76 -27.29 -19.05
N SER A 29 -18.19 -26.12 -18.76
CA SER A 29 -16.94 -25.68 -19.38
C SER A 29 -15.76 -26.51 -18.88
N ASP A 30 -14.60 -26.30 -19.53
CA ASP A 30 -13.29 -26.63 -18.98
C ASP A 30 -13.06 -25.93 -17.64
N ILE A 31 -12.13 -26.48 -16.86
CA ILE A 31 -11.74 -25.95 -15.56
C ILE A 31 -10.61 -24.95 -15.77
N VAL A 32 -10.75 -23.77 -15.16
CA VAL A 32 -9.65 -22.82 -14.97
C VAL A 32 -9.24 -22.89 -13.51
N ASP A 33 -7.96 -23.08 -13.24
CA ASP A 33 -7.41 -23.15 -11.89
C ASP A 33 -6.33 -22.10 -11.62
N THR A 34 -6.23 -21.71 -10.36
CA THR A 34 -5.21 -20.78 -9.85
C THR A 34 -4.91 -21.09 -8.39
N ASN A 35 -3.77 -20.63 -7.88
CA ASN A 35 -3.41 -20.78 -6.48
C ASN A 35 -3.66 -19.46 -5.73
N VAL A 36 -4.24 -19.57 -4.54
CA VAL A 36 -4.49 -18.46 -3.62
C VAL A 36 -3.82 -18.78 -2.29
N GLY A 37 -2.94 -17.88 -1.85
CA GLY A 37 -2.37 -17.92 -0.50
C GLY A 37 -3.33 -17.29 0.49
N VAL A 38 -3.56 -17.97 1.60
CA VAL A 38 -4.31 -17.44 2.75
C VAL A 38 -3.31 -17.25 3.87
N SER A 39 -3.24 -16.02 4.39
CA SER A 39 -2.46 -15.74 5.58
C SER A 39 -3.07 -14.66 6.46
N ALA A 40 -3.04 -14.89 7.77
CA ALA A 40 -3.41 -13.98 8.84
C ALA A 40 -2.18 -13.48 9.62
N LEU A 41 -0.98 -13.74 9.10
CA LEU A 41 0.25 -13.23 9.68
C LEU A 41 0.22 -11.70 9.67
N PRO A 42 0.48 -11.04 10.81
CA PRO A 42 0.41 -9.59 10.89
C PRO A 42 1.56 -8.93 10.12
N SER A 43 1.34 -7.70 9.70
CA SER A 43 2.41 -6.72 9.46
C SER A 43 2.60 -5.90 10.74
N SER A 44 3.79 -5.31 10.91
CA SER A 44 4.09 -4.43 12.03
C SER A 44 4.99 -3.29 11.62
N LEU A 45 4.88 -2.18 12.36
CA LEU A 45 5.85 -1.09 12.28
C LEU A 45 7.10 -1.43 13.08
N THR A 46 8.26 -1.10 12.52
CA THR A 46 9.57 -1.26 13.17
C THR A 46 10.16 0.09 13.54
N GLY A 47 10.72 0.18 14.75
CA GLY A 47 11.46 1.36 15.21
C GLY A 47 10.57 2.58 15.50
N THR A 48 11.12 3.78 15.24
CA THR A 48 10.42 5.06 15.47
C THR A 48 9.63 5.47 14.22
N PRO A 49 8.49 6.16 14.33
CA PRO A 49 7.71 6.62 13.17
C PRO A 49 8.36 7.77 12.38
N ARG A 50 9.59 8.15 12.73
CA ARG A 50 10.30 9.26 12.07
C ARG A 50 10.98 8.76 10.80
N LEU A 51 10.50 9.26 9.66
CA LEU A 51 11.08 8.95 8.37
C LEU A 51 12.34 9.78 8.10
N GLU A 52 13.32 9.15 7.46
CA GLU A 52 14.51 9.82 6.95
C GLU A 52 14.13 10.65 5.72
N HIS A 53 14.66 11.87 5.62
CA HIS A 53 14.44 12.71 4.45
C HIS A 53 15.67 13.56 4.11
N PHE A 54 15.82 13.87 2.83
CA PHE A 54 16.81 14.81 2.33
C PHE A 54 16.17 15.79 1.35
N ILE A 55 16.69 17.01 1.29
CA ILE A 55 16.19 18.08 0.42
C ILE A 55 17.37 18.61 -0.40
N THR A 56 17.22 18.58 -1.72
CA THR A 56 18.22 19.13 -2.66
C THR A 56 17.52 19.90 -3.77
N ASN A 57 17.82 21.19 -3.94
CA ASN A 57 17.27 22.03 -5.02
C ASN A 57 15.73 21.98 -5.17
N SER A 58 14.99 21.99 -4.05
CA SER A 58 13.52 21.86 -3.98
C SER A 58 12.96 20.47 -4.29
N THR A 59 13.82 19.48 -4.49
CA THR A 59 13.43 18.08 -4.54
C THR A 59 13.52 17.47 -3.15
N VAL A 60 12.43 16.86 -2.69
CA VAL A 60 12.34 16.16 -1.41
C VAL A 60 12.41 14.66 -1.69
N THR A 61 13.25 13.96 -0.94
CA THR A 61 13.22 12.50 -0.90
C THR A 61 12.95 12.05 0.51
N VAL A 62 12.02 11.11 0.68
CA VAL A 62 11.65 10.53 1.96
C VAL A 62 11.82 9.02 1.87
N SER A 63 12.46 8.41 2.88
CA SER A 63 12.71 6.98 3.00
C SER A 63 12.01 6.42 4.23
N TRP A 64 11.37 5.27 4.05
CA TRP A 64 10.79 4.42 5.10
C TRP A 64 11.44 3.04 5.09
N THR A 65 12.70 2.98 4.70
CA THR A 65 13.50 1.75 4.73
C THR A 65 13.55 1.21 6.16
N ASN A 66 13.26 -0.09 6.34
CA ASN A 66 13.22 -0.76 7.65
C ASN A 66 12.17 -0.20 8.63
N HIS A 67 11.07 0.38 8.15
CA HIS A 67 9.94 0.82 9.00
C HIS A 67 8.74 -0.13 8.98
N PHE A 68 8.67 -1.04 8.02
CA PHE A 68 7.59 -2.02 7.90
C PHE A 68 8.20 -3.42 7.86
N GLU A 69 7.62 -4.32 8.64
CA GLU A 69 8.01 -5.72 8.70
C GLU A 69 6.79 -6.61 8.46
N SER A 70 6.97 -7.64 7.64
CA SER A 70 5.99 -8.68 7.39
C SER A 70 6.68 -9.92 6.85
N GLN A 71 6.09 -11.09 7.12
CA GLN A 71 6.51 -12.34 6.49
C GLN A 71 6.04 -12.45 5.03
N GLN A 72 5.10 -11.59 4.62
CA GLN A 72 4.60 -11.49 3.26
C GLN A 72 5.21 -10.27 2.55
N PRO A 73 5.30 -10.27 1.19
CA PRO A 73 5.74 -9.10 0.44
C PRO A 73 4.89 -7.87 0.79
N ILE A 74 5.54 -6.70 0.91
CA ILE A 74 4.88 -5.43 1.24
C ILE A 74 4.85 -4.53 0.01
N TYR A 75 3.70 -3.91 -0.22
CA TYR A 75 3.45 -2.85 -1.19
C TYR A 75 3.19 -1.56 -0.43
N TYR A 76 3.64 -0.43 -0.95
CA TYR A 76 3.51 0.85 -0.29
C TYR A 76 2.57 1.76 -1.05
N GLU A 77 1.68 2.42 -0.33
CA GLU A 77 0.88 3.52 -0.84
C GLU A 77 1.37 4.83 -0.21
N VAL A 78 1.56 5.85 -1.04
CA VAL A 78 2.13 7.12 -0.59
C VAL A 78 1.31 8.30 -1.09
N SER A 79 1.05 9.25 -0.19
CA SER A 79 0.44 10.54 -0.51
C SER A 79 1.10 11.66 0.29
N ALA A 80 1.11 12.87 -0.28
CA ALA A 80 1.72 14.03 0.35
C ALA A 80 0.87 15.28 0.12
N GLY A 81 0.74 16.11 1.15
CA GLY A 81 0.04 17.38 1.04
C GLY A 81 0.53 18.43 2.02
N THR A 82 -0.04 19.62 1.89
CA THR A 82 0.21 20.77 2.78
C THR A 82 -0.60 20.72 4.07
N GLN A 83 -1.45 19.69 4.22
CA GLN A 83 -2.24 19.38 5.41
C GLN A 83 -2.32 17.86 5.61
N PHE A 84 -2.65 17.40 6.82
CA PHE A 84 -2.90 15.98 7.09
C PHE A 84 -3.98 15.41 6.16
N GLY A 85 -3.70 14.25 5.56
CA GLY A 85 -4.57 13.61 4.56
C GLY A 85 -4.67 14.35 3.22
N GLY A 86 -3.91 15.43 3.03
CA GLY A 86 -3.84 16.16 1.77
C GLY A 86 -3.04 15.38 0.72
N ALA A 87 -3.36 15.64 -0.55
CA ALA A 87 -2.71 15.02 -1.70
C ALA A 87 -2.34 16.07 -2.77
N ASP A 88 -2.21 17.33 -2.36
CA ASP A 88 -1.93 18.46 -3.26
C ASP A 88 -0.47 18.54 -3.69
N ILE A 89 0.44 17.78 -3.05
CA ILE A 89 1.84 17.61 -3.46
C ILE A 89 2.04 16.30 -4.23
N ILE A 90 1.62 15.17 -3.66
CA ILE A 90 1.63 13.85 -4.30
C ILE A 90 0.22 13.26 -4.21
N GLN A 91 -0.38 12.99 -5.37
CA GLN A 91 -1.59 12.16 -5.46
C GLN A 91 -1.25 10.72 -5.07
N TRP A 92 -2.23 10.02 -4.47
CA TRP A 92 -2.06 8.62 -4.05
C TRP A 92 -1.42 7.78 -5.16
N GLN A 93 -0.36 7.06 -4.82
CA GLN A 93 0.33 6.18 -5.75
C GLN A 93 0.91 4.96 -5.02
N GLU A 94 0.96 3.83 -5.75
CA GLU A 94 1.56 2.58 -5.28
C GLU A 94 3.04 2.50 -5.70
N THR A 95 3.87 1.93 -4.83
CA THR A 95 5.28 1.61 -5.12
C THR A 95 5.77 0.40 -4.33
N LYS A 96 6.79 -0.28 -4.86
CA LYS A 96 7.57 -1.30 -4.13
C LYS A 96 8.85 -0.75 -3.51
N ASN A 97 9.24 0.47 -3.87
CA ASN A 97 10.41 1.11 -3.31
C ASN A 97 10.15 1.55 -1.88
N THR A 98 11.18 1.55 -1.04
CA THR A 98 11.12 2.06 0.34
C THR A 98 11.40 3.56 0.44
N PHE A 99 11.25 4.28 -0.67
CA PHE A 99 11.44 5.72 -0.75
C PHE A 99 10.59 6.34 -1.84
N ILE A 100 10.36 7.65 -1.72
CA ILE A 100 9.75 8.49 -2.75
C ILE A 100 10.59 9.74 -2.95
N LYS A 101 10.64 10.22 -4.19
CA LYS A 101 11.27 11.48 -4.57
C LYS A 101 10.25 12.33 -5.32
N PHE A 102 10.10 13.59 -4.94
CA PHE A 102 9.15 14.51 -5.55
C PHE A 102 9.61 15.96 -5.45
N ASP A 103 9.19 16.78 -6.41
CA ASP A 103 9.37 18.23 -6.38
C ASP A 103 8.12 18.91 -5.84
N ILE A 104 8.28 20.11 -5.29
CA ILE A 104 7.14 20.90 -4.84
C ILE A 104 6.40 21.47 -6.06
N PRO A 105 5.08 21.21 -6.21
CA PRO A 105 4.32 21.73 -7.34
C PRO A 105 4.38 23.27 -7.41
N PRO A 106 4.54 23.88 -8.60
CA PRO A 106 4.64 25.33 -8.75
C PRO A 106 3.45 26.14 -8.21
N LYS A 107 2.29 25.50 -8.05
CA LYS A 107 1.10 26.10 -7.41
C LYS A 107 1.34 26.47 -5.94
N ILE A 108 2.30 25.81 -5.27
CA ILE A 108 2.73 26.13 -3.92
C ILE A 108 3.84 27.16 -4.00
N ARG A 109 3.50 28.43 -3.75
CA ARG A 109 4.40 29.58 -3.95
C ARG A 109 5.36 29.83 -2.79
N PHE A 110 5.05 29.33 -1.61
CA PHE A 110 5.83 29.54 -0.39
C PHE A 110 6.39 28.20 0.09
N THR A 111 7.67 27.97 -0.18
CA THR A 111 8.36 26.72 0.16
C THR A 111 9.19 26.81 1.43
N LYS A 112 9.66 28.01 1.81
CA LYS A 112 10.44 28.21 3.03
C LYS A 112 9.55 28.07 4.26
N GLY A 113 9.89 27.13 5.14
CA GLY A 113 9.12 26.78 6.33
C GLY A 113 7.88 25.95 6.01
N LEU A 114 7.77 25.40 4.80
CA LEU A 114 6.61 24.59 4.40
C LEU A 114 6.63 23.26 5.16
N MET A 115 5.49 22.91 5.75
CA MET A 115 5.27 21.60 6.36
C MET A 115 4.57 20.70 5.34
N ILE A 116 5.24 19.61 4.97
CA ILE A 116 4.68 18.54 4.14
C ILE A 116 4.20 17.44 5.07
N TYR A 117 2.93 17.08 4.94
CA TYR A 117 2.33 15.94 5.61
C TYR A 117 2.33 14.76 4.65
N LEU A 118 3.05 13.70 5.01
CA LEU A 118 3.20 12.49 4.22
C LEU A 118 2.46 11.34 4.93
N THR A 119 1.69 10.57 4.18
CA THR A 119 1.14 9.30 4.64
C THR A 119 1.76 8.17 3.82
N VAL A 120 2.33 7.19 4.51
CA VAL A 120 2.86 5.96 3.93
C VAL A 120 2.12 4.78 4.54
N SER A 121 1.41 4.02 3.73
CA SER A 121 0.77 2.76 4.15
C SER A 121 1.60 1.59 3.63
N GLY A 122 2.05 0.72 4.53
CA GLY A 122 2.67 -0.56 4.16
C GLY A 122 1.62 -1.66 4.22
N ILE A 123 1.31 -2.24 3.06
CA ILE A 123 0.27 -3.25 2.88
C ILE A 123 0.94 -4.57 2.51
N SER A 124 0.86 -5.56 3.39
CA SER A 124 1.36 -6.89 3.09
C SER A 124 0.44 -7.61 2.11
N ALA A 125 0.95 -8.60 1.39
CA ALA A 125 0.22 -9.31 0.33
C ALA A 125 -1.08 -10.00 0.80
N ASN A 126 -1.24 -10.23 2.11
CA ASN A 126 -2.47 -10.72 2.71
C ASN A 126 -3.48 -9.63 3.10
N GLY A 127 -3.21 -8.36 2.77
CA GLY A 127 -4.11 -7.22 2.99
C GLY A 127 -4.01 -6.57 4.36
N MET A 128 -3.08 -7.01 5.24
CA MET A 128 -2.82 -6.34 6.50
C MET A 128 -2.06 -5.03 6.25
N ALA A 129 -2.47 -3.95 6.90
CA ALA A 129 -1.95 -2.61 6.63
C ALA A 129 -1.48 -1.92 7.91
N GLU A 130 -0.33 -1.28 7.81
CA GLU A 130 0.23 -0.39 8.83
C GLU A 130 0.45 0.99 8.20
N VAL A 131 0.36 2.06 8.99
CA VAL A 131 0.40 3.44 8.47
C VAL A 131 1.37 4.31 9.27
N ILE A 132 2.21 5.05 8.56
CA ILE A 132 3.06 6.11 9.10
C ILE A 132 2.57 7.45 8.57
N ASN A 133 2.27 8.36 9.50
CA ASN A 133 2.05 9.77 9.19
C ASN A 133 3.30 10.56 9.61
N ALA A 134 3.98 11.13 8.63
CA ALA A 134 5.22 11.87 8.84
C ALA A 134 5.04 13.34 8.45
N VAL A 135 5.86 14.20 9.07
CA VAL A 135 5.91 15.62 8.73
C VAL A 135 7.34 15.97 8.35
N VAL A 136 7.50 16.54 7.16
CA VAL A 136 8.78 17.01 6.63
C VAL A 136 8.72 18.53 6.51
N GLN A 137 9.70 19.22 7.06
CA GLN A 137 9.83 20.66 6.94
C GLN A 137 10.86 21.02 5.88
N ILE A 138 10.51 21.93 4.98
CA ILE A 138 11.39 22.49 3.95
C ILE A 138 11.79 23.93 4.29
#